data_AF-A0A842UMA5-F1
#
_entry.id   AF-A0A842UMA5-F1
#
_cell.length_a   1.000
_cell.length_b   1.000
_cell.length_c   1.000
_cell.angle_alpha   90.00
_cell.angle_beta   90.00
_cell.angle_gamma   90.00
#
_symmetry.space_group_name_H-M   'P 1'
#
loop_
_entity.id
_entity.type
_entity.pdbx_description
1 polymer ?
#
loop_
_entity_poly.entity_id
_entity_poly.type
_entity_poly.pdbx_seq_one_letter_code
_entity_poly.pdbx_strand_id
1 'polypeptide(L)'
;MTALHKNLLTTLLCMLFCINAMALDFRVFFDWVADYFEVLNGSWGKVGEVEFTTTTSTTSIPSTTVKDNWRLIEARETGNHSLCEAIESSRLSDLCFTDLALKSNNTHYCTRIKDGMKKDGCFRDLALKLSNDVYCTLIEDADIKGGCLDETPSKVCLSCRG
;
A
#
# COMPACT_ATOMS: atom_id res chain seq x y z
N MET A 1 -17.22 3.01 42.67
CA MET A 1 -18.23 2.16 42.01
C MET A 1 -18.28 2.35 40.48
N THR A 2 -17.14 2.60 39.81
CA THR A 2 -17.10 2.88 38.35
C THR A 2 -16.32 1.84 37.54
N ALA A 3 -15.58 0.93 38.19
CA ALA A 3 -14.82 -0.13 37.53
C ALA A 3 -15.68 -1.34 37.14
N LEU A 4 -16.69 -1.67 37.96
CA LEU A 4 -17.56 -2.83 37.73
C LEU A 4 -18.43 -2.66 36.46
N HIS A 5 -18.80 -1.41 36.14
CA HIS A 5 -19.64 -1.09 34.99
C HIS A 5 -18.91 -1.22 33.65
N LYS A 6 -17.57 -1.02 33.62
CA LYS A 6 -16.78 -1.17 32.40
C LYS A 6 -16.69 -2.63 31.98
N ASN A 7 -16.40 -3.52 32.94
CA ASN A 7 -16.28 -4.95 32.65
C ASN A 7 -17.58 -5.58 32.14
N LEU A 8 -18.73 -5.15 32.65
CA LEU A 8 -20.03 -5.66 32.19
C LEU A 8 -20.37 -5.18 30.77
N LEU A 9 -19.98 -3.95 30.41
CA LEU A 9 -20.19 -3.42 29.06
C LEU A 9 -19.28 -4.12 28.05
N THR A 10 -18.02 -4.42 28.42
CA THR A 10 -17.09 -5.14 27.56
C THR A 10 -17.55 -6.58 27.32
N THR A 11 -18.05 -7.27 28.34
CA THR A 11 -18.57 -8.64 28.17
C THR A 11 -19.86 -8.67 27.34
N LEU A 12 -20.75 -7.70 27.51
CA LEU A 12 -21.96 -7.58 26.69
C LEU A 12 -21.66 -7.25 25.22
N LEU A 13 -20.69 -6.36 24.95
CA LEU A 13 -20.24 -6.06 23.59
C LEU A 13 -19.59 -7.30 22.93
N CYS A 14 -18.79 -8.06 23.68
CA CYS A 14 -18.18 -9.29 23.19
C CYS A 14 -19.24 -10.34 22.81
N MET A 15 -20.28 -10.50 23.64
CA MET A 15 -21.40 -11.38 23.36
C MET A 15 -22.22 -10.93 22.14
N LEU A 16 -22.44 -9.63 21.95
CA LEU A 16 -23.14 -9.09 20.77
C LEU A 16 -22.37 -9.32 19.46
N PHE A 17 -21.03 -9.20 19.51
CA PHE A 17 -20.18 -9.51 18.36
C PHE A 17 -20.19 -11.01 18.02
N CYS A 18 -20.28 -11.89 19.02
CA CYS A 18 -20.38 -13.34 18.81
C CYS A 18 -21.71 -13.76 18.12
N ILE A 19 -22.83 -13.12 18.43
CA ILE A 19 -24.14 -13.51 17.86
C ILE A 19 -24.22 -13.14 16.36
N ASN A 20 -23.61 -12.04 15.93
CA ASN A 20 -23.58 -11.65 14.51
C ASN A 20 -22.57 -12.43 13.66
N ALA A 21 -21.61 -13.13 14.27
CA ALA A 21 -20.56 -13.87 13.58
C ALA A 21 -20.96 -15.32 13.22
N MET A 22 -22.12 -15.82 13.66
CA MET A 22 -22.55 -17.22 13.46
C MET A 22 -22.97 -17.59 12.02
N ALA A 23 -22.74 -16.71 11.04
CA ALA A 23 -23.01 -16.99 9.62
C ALA A 23 -21.77 -17.43 8.82
N LEU A 24 -20.57 -17.44 9.41
CA LEU A 24 -19.37 -17.96 8.73
C LEU A 24 -18.65 -19.01 9.59
N ASP A 25 -18.58 -20.21 9.03
CA ASP A 25 -17.67 -21.32 9.29
C ASP A 25 -16.99 -21.37 10.68
N PHE A 26 -17.61 -22.13 11.59
CA PHE A 26 -17.23 -22.31 13.00
C PHE A 26 -15.80 -22.85 13.22
N ARG A 27 -15.16 -23.43 12.19
CA ARG A 27 -13.83 -24.05 12.33
C ARG A 27 -12.69 -23.03 12.40
N VAL A 28 -12.80 -21.92 11.68
CA VAL A 28 -11.73 -20.90 11.63
C VAL A 28 -11.68 -20.07 12.92
N PHE A 29 -12.83 -19.91 13.58
CA PHE A 29 -12.92 -19.15 14.83
C PHE A 29 -12.22 -19.86 16.00
N PHE A 30 -12.30 -21.19 16.08
CA PHE A 30 -11.65 -21.93 17.18
C PHE A 30 -10.12 -21.90 17.09
N ASP A 31 -9.55 -21.88 15.88
CA ASP A 31 -8.09 -21.77 15.71
C ASP A 31 -7.57 -20.36 16.08
N TRP A 32 -8.35 -19.30 15.83
CA TRP A 32 -7.97 -17.93 16.22
C TRP A 32 -8.09 -17.69 17.74
N VAL A 33 -9.10 -18.28 18.39
CA VAL A 33 -9.30 -18.12 19.84
C VAL A 33 -8.28 -18.95 20.64
N ALA A 34 -7.81 -20.08 20.12
CA ALA A 34 -6.79 -20.89 20.77
C ALA A 34 -5.43 -20.15 20.86
N ASP A 35 -5.01 -19.47 19.78
CA ASP A 35 -3.77 -18.68 19.78
C ASP A 35 -3.84 -17.44 20.69
N TYR A 36 -5.03 -16.85 20.87
CA TYR A 36 -5.21 -15.70 21.75
C TYR A 36 -5.19 -16.08 23.25
N PHE A 37 -5.61 -17.30 23.60
CA PHE A 37 -5.73 -17.74 24.99
C PHE A 37 -4.37 -18.15 25.61
N GLU A 38 -3.39 -18.56 24.81
CA GLU A 38 -2.01 -18.81 25.25
C GLU A 38 -1.29 -17.51 25.65
N VAL A 39 -1.61 -16.38 25.02
CA VAL A 39 -1.01 -15.07 25.35
C VAL A 39 -1.52 -14.52 26.69
N LEU A 40 -2.74 -14.89 27.12
CA LEU A 40 -3.33 -14.36 28.36
C LEU A 40 -3.01 -15.20 29.62
N ASN A 41 -2.66 -16.48 29.47
CA ASN A 41 -2.29 -17.34 30.60
C ASN A 41 -0.77 -17.60 30.70
N GLY A 42 0.00 -17.08 29.75
CA GLY A 42 1.46 -17.02 29.84
C GLY A 42 1.90 -16.14 31.00
N SER A 43 2.48 -16.79 32.01
CA SER A 43 3.24 -16.18 33.11
C SER A 43 4.00 -14.94 32.64
N TRP A 44 3.69 -13.78 33.24
CA TRP A 44 4.51 -12.57 33.13
C TRP A 44 5.86 -12.85 33.79
N GLY A 45 6.73 -13.57 33.08
CA GLY A 45 8.15 -13.61 33.38
C GLY A 45 8.61 -12.17 33.43
N LYS A 46 9.21 -11.77 34.56
CA LYS A 46 9.75 -10.44 34.80
C LYS A 46 10.41 -9.94 33.53
N VAL A 47 9.77 -8.97 32.87
CA VAL A 47 10.38 -8.25 31.76
C VAL A 47 11.55 -7.53 32.41
N GLY A 48 12.74 -8.13 32.33
CA GLY A 48 13.97 -7.44 32.64
C GLY A 48 13.97 -6.17 31.81
N GLU A 49 14.30 -5.04 32.44
CA GLU A 49 14.49 -3.76 31.78
C GLU A 49 15.31 -3.99 30.51
N VAL A 50 14.62 -4.01 29.37
CA VAL A 50 15.29 -3.91 28.09
C VAL A 50 15.67 -2.43 28.04
N GLU A 51 16.87 -2.11 28.51
CA GLU A 51 17.52 -0.85 28.20
C GLU A 51 17.55 -0.75 26.69
N PHE A 52 16.57 -0.02 26.15
CA PHE A 52 16.55 0.42 24.77
C PHE A 52 17.71 1.41 24.65
N THR A 53 18.91 0.85 24.46
CA THR A 53 20.11 1.58 24.08
C THR A 53 19.81 2.13 22.71
N THR A 54 19.20 3.31 22.72
CA THR A 54 18.97 4.17 21.57
C THR A 54 20.36 4.46 21.05
N THR A 55 20.85 3.59 20.17
CA THR A 55 22.18 3.72 19.60
C THR A 55 22.03 4.89 18.65
N THR A 56 22.30 6.08 19.17
CA THR A 56 22.44 7.34 18.44
C THR A 56 23.65 7.20 17.52
N SER A 57 23.48 6.40 16.47
CA SER A 57 24.33 6.45 15.30
C SER A 57 23.95 7.73 14.57
N THR A 58 24.56 8.83 14.98
CA THR A 58 24.55 10.12 14.30
C THR A 58 25.29 10.01 12.98
N THR A 59 24.74 9.22 12.05
CA THR A 59 24.94 9.48 10.64
C THR A 59 24.00 10.63 10.31
N SER A 60 24.54 11.78 9.95
CA SER A 60 23.76 12.96 9.57
C SER A 60 22.96 12.65 8.30
N ILE A 61 21.80 12.01 8.47
CA ILE A 61 20.83 11.85 7.40
C ILE A 61 20.39 13.26 7.03
N PRO A 62 20.52 13.68 5.76
CA PRO A 62 20.04 14.98 5.34
C PRO A 62 18.55 15.07 5.66
N SER A 63 18.18 16.10 6.41
CA SER A 63 16.83 16.33 6.93
C SER A 63 15.75 16.38 5.83
N THR A 64 16.17 16.65 4.59
CA THR A 64 15.31 16.68 3.41
C THR A 64 14.72 15.31 3.07
N THR A 65 15.47 14.22 3.25
CA THR A 65 14.99 12.86 2.93
C THR A 65 13.86 12.41 3.86
N VAL A 66 13.94 12.74 5.16
CA VAL A 66 12.89 12.39 6.13
C VAL A 66 11.59 13.12 5.80
N LYS A 67 11.69 14.41 5.47
CA LYS A 67 10.54 15.24 5.11
C LYS A 67 9.86 14.76 3.83
N ASP A 68 10.64 14.38 2.81
CA ASP A 68 10.10 13.88 1.55
C ASP A 68 9.43 12.51 1.70
N ASN A 69 9.96 11.63 2.54
CA ASN A 69 9.33 10.35 2.86
C ASN A 69 7.95 10.54 3.52
N TRP A 70 7.84 11.47 4.47
CA TRP A 70 6.55 11.80 5.08
C TRP A 70 5.53 12.27 4.02
N ARG A 71 5.93 13.21 3.16
CA ARG A 71 5.07 13.73 2.07
C ARG A 71 4.62 12.61 1.13
N LEU A 72 5.50 11.68 0.79
CA LEU A 72 5.16 10.52 -0.04
C LEU A 72 4.08 9.65 0.60
N ILE A 73 4.22 9.32 1.89
CA ILE A 73 3.24 8.50 2.62
C ILE A 73 1.90 9.23 2.66
N GLU A 74 1.89 10.50 3.06
CA GLU A 74 0.69 11.31 3.14
C GLU A 74 -0.01 11.47 1.77
N ALA A 75 0.76 11.66 0.70
CA ALA A 75 0.22 11.71 -0.67
C ALA A 75 -0.46 10.40 -1.08
N ARG A 76 0.14 9.25 -0.74
CA ARG A 76 -0.43 7.93 -1.04
C ARG A 76 -1.73 7.68 -0.29
N GLU A 77 -1.81 8.12 0.96
CA GLU A 77 -3.01 7.97 1.79
C GLU A 77 -4.14 8.87 1.30
N THR A 78 -3.85 10.18 1.17
CA THR A 78 -4.84 11.21 0.85
C THR A 78 -5.18 11.34 -0.62
N GLY A 79 -4.30 10.89 -1.51
CA GLY A 79 -4.40 11.14 -2.96
C GLY A 79 -4.00 12.56 -3.37
N ASN A 80 -3.37 13.36 -2.50
CA ASN A 80 -3.02 14.74 -2.77
C ASN A 80 -1.73 14.86 -3.61
N HIS A 81 -1.88 15.11 -4.91
CA HIS A 81 -0.75 15.26 -5.84
C HIS A 81 0.16 16.46 -5.54
N SER A 82 -0.34 17.50 -4.85
CA SER A 82 0.47 18.68 -4.51
C SER A 82 1.62 18.32 -3.57
N LEU A 83 1.45 17.26 -2.76
CA LEU A 83 2.50 16.74 -1.91
C LEU A 83 3.64 16.11 -2.73
N CYS A 84 3.33 15.44 -3.85
CA CYS A 84 4.34 14.90 -4.76
C CYS A 84 5.17 16.00 -5.44
N GLU A 85 4.56 17.17 -5.71
CA GLU A 85 5.25 18.34 -6.27
C GLU A 85 6.19 19.00 -5.26
N ALA A 86 5.86 18.91 -3.96
CA ALA A 86 6.65 19.48 -2.88
C ALA A 86 7.86 18.62 -2.47
N ILE A 87 7.98 17.40 -3.01
CA ILE A 87 9.12 16.50 -2.78
C ILE A 87 10.35 17.01 -3.55
N GLU A 88 11.45 17.21 -2.85
CA GLU A 88 12.71 17.72 -3.44
C GLU A 88 13.46 16.62 -4.20
N SER A 89 13.42 15.40 -3.67
CA SER A 89 13.99 14.22 -4.34
C SER A 89 13.20 13.86 -5.60
N SER A 90 13.78 14.09 -6.77
CA SER A 90 13.18 13.70 -8.06
C SER A 90 12.75 12.23 -8.07
N ARG A 91 13.58 11.34 -7.51
CA ARG A 91 13.27 9.92 -7.43
C ARG A 91 11.99 9.64 -6.64
N LEU A 92 11.81 10.29 -5.49
CA LEU A 92 10.63 10.11 -4.65
C LEU A 92 9.40 10.81 -5.25
N SER A 93 9.59 11.95 -5.90
CA SER A 93 8.51 12.67 -6.59
C SER A 93 7.95 11.83 -7.74
N ASP A 94 8.82 11.25 -8.59
CA ASP A 94 8.41 10.34 -9.66
C ASP A 94 7.62 9.15 -9.10
N LEU A 95 8.14 8.50 -8.05
CA LEU A 95 7.48 7.36 -7.40
C LEU A 95 6.09 7.73 -6.87
N CYS A 96 5.99 8.91 -6.24
CA CYS A 96 4.72 9.46 -5.74
C CYS A 96 3.69 9.59 -6.87
N PHE A 97 4.09 10.16 -8.03
CA PHE A 97 3.20 10.28 -9.17
C PHE A 97 2.83 8.93 -9.79
N THR A 98 3.74 7.97 -9.86
CA THR A 98 3.44 6.59 -10.30
C THR A 98 2.37 5.96 -9.42
N ASP A 99 2.52 6.04 -8.09
CA ASP A 99 1.55 5.46 -7.15
C ASP A 99 0.17 6.12 -7.28
N LEU A 100 0.13 7.45 -7.43
CA LEU A 100 -1.13 8.16 -7.66
C LEU A 100 -1.77 7.80 -9.00
N ALA A 101 -0.98 7.67 -10.06
CA ALA A 101 -1.45 7.24 -11.38
C ALA A 101 -2.13 5.88 -11.27
N LEU A 102 -1.46 4.90 -10.65
CA LEU A 102 -1.99 3.56 -10.47
C LEU A 102 -3.20 3.54 -9.54
N LYS A 103 -3.18 4.26 -8.41
CA LYS A 103 -4.31 4.28 -7.46
C LYS A 103 -5.57 4.89 -8.07
N SER A 104 -5.40 5.97 -8.85
CA SER A 104 -6.51 6.71 -9.47
C SER A 104 -6.87 6.26 -10.89
N ASN A 105 -6.07 5.36 -11.47
CA ASN A 105 -6.15 4.98 -12.89
C ASN A 105 -6.07 6.21 -13.84
N ASN A 106 -5.32 7.26 -13.45
CA ASN A 106 -5.23 8.50 -14.22
C ASN A 106 -3.82 8.68 -14.81
N THR A 107 -3.74 8.58 -16.13
CA THR A 107 -2.51 8.74 -16.91
C THR A 107 -1.89 10.14 -16.82
N HIS A 108 -2.68 11.17 -16.47
CA HIS A 108 -2.16 12.53 -16.31
C HIS A 108 -1.02 12.59 -15.30
N TYR A 109 -1.05 11.77 -14.25
CA TYR A 109 0.04 11.72 -13.28
C TYR A 109 1.34 11.15 -13.87
N CYS A 110 1.28 10.19 -14.80
CA CYS A 110 2.48 9.70 -15.48
C CYS A 110 3.18 10.81 -16.29
N THR A 111 2.44 11.78 -16.83
CA THR A 111 3.03 12.92 -17.56
C THR A 111 3.83 13.87 -16.68
N ARG A 112 3.65 13.80 -15.35
CA ARG A 112 4.35 14.63 -14.37
C ARG A 112 5.69 14.04 -13.93
N ILE A 113 5.96 12.79 -14.30
CA ILE A 113 7.21 12.09 -14.01
C ILE A 113 8.33 12.69 -14.87
N LYS A 114 9.47 13.01 -14.25
CA LYS A 114 10.60 13.66 -14.93
C LYS A 114 11.51 12.67 -15.64
N ASP A 115 11.66 11.49 -15.05
CA ASP A 115 12.47 10.42 -15.62
C ASP A 115 11.70 9.70 -16.74
N GLY A 116 12.24 9.72 -17.96
CA GLY A 116 11.59 9.15 -19.14
C GLY A 116 11.31 7.65 -19.00
N MET A 117 12.25 6.88 -18.44
CA MET A 117 12.10 5.44 -18.25
C MET A 117 10.98 5.12 -17.24
N LYS A 118 10.90 5.89 -16.15
CA LYS A 118 9.81 5.74 -15.18
C LYS A 118 8.46 6.21 -15.71
N LYS A 119 8.45 7.26 -16.54
CA LYS A 119 7.25 7.75 -17.23
C LYS A 119 6.68 6.66 -18.13
N ASP A 120 7.54 6.05 -18.94
CA ASP A 120 7.19 4.93 -19.82
C ASP A 120 6.73 3.71 -19.03
N GLY A 121 7.43 3.37 -17.94
CA GLY A 121 7.00 2.32 -17.01
C GLY A 121 5.62 2.57 -16.40
N CYS A 122 5.32 3.83 -16.02
CA CYS A 122 4.01 4.21 -15.48
C CYS A 122 2.88 3.99 -16.49
N PHE A 123 3.09 4.35 -17.76
CA PHE A 123 2.11 4.09 -18.82
C PHE A 123 1.93 2.60 -19.07
N ARG A 124 3.01 1.82 -19.11
CA ARG A 124 2.94 0.36 -19.24
C ARG A 124 2.12 -0.27 -18.11
N ASP A 125 2.41 0.08 -16.86
CA ASP A 125 1.71 -0.50 -15.71
C ASP A 125 0.21 -0.15 -15.72
N LEU A 126 -0.16 1.07 -16.15
CA LEU A 126 -1.55 1.44 -16.39
C LEU A 126 -2.20 0.66 -17.53
N ALA A 127 -1.46 0.46 -18.64
CA ALA A 127 -1.93 -0.33 -19.79
C ALA A 127 -2.29 -1.75 -19.37
N LEU A 128 -1.42 -2.40 -18.60
CA LEU A 128 -1.63 -3.75 -18.08
C LEU A 128 -2.79 -3.79 -17.10
N LYS A 129 -2.78 -2.87 -16.11
CA LYS A 129 -3.82 -2.81 -15.08
C LYS A 129 -5.21 -2.59 -15.66
N LEU A 130 -5.33 -1.75 -16.69
CA LEU A 130 -6.60 -1.41 -17.34
C LEU A 130 -6.90 -2.29 -18.56
N SER A 131 -5.97 -3.18 -18.94
CA SER A 131 -6.01 -3.96 -20.18
C SER A 131 -6.37 -3.10 -21.39
N ASN A 132 -5.67 -1.96 -21.53
CA ASN A 132 -5.90 -0.97 -22.57
C ASN A 132 -4.57 -0.59 -23.24
N ASP A 133 -4.39 -1.11 -24.44
CA ASP A 133 -3.22 -0.94 -25.30
C ASP A 133 -3.03 0.51 -25.78
N VAL A 134 -4.07 1.34 -25.75
CA VAL A 134 -3.97 2.77 -26.07
C VAL A 134 -2.90 3.44 -25.19
N TYR A 135 -2.73 3.02 -23.96
CA TYR A 135 -1.70 3.58 -23.07
C TYR A 135 -0.27 3.17 -23.49
N CYS A 136 -0.08 2.00 -24.10
CA CYS A 136 1.21 1.62 -24.68
C CYS A 136 1.62 2.55 -25.83
N THR A 137 0.67 3.19 -26.51
CA THR A 137 0.99 4.12 -27.61
C THR A 137 1.68 5.40 -27.12
N LEU A 138 1.49 5.75 -25.84
CA LEU A 138 2.07 6.92 -25.18
C LEU A 138 3.52 6.72 -24.73
N ILE A 139 4.02 5.48 -24.79
CA ILE A 139 5.40 5.12 -24.43
C ILE A 139 6.33 5.58 -25.55
N GLU A 140 7.41 6.26 -25.16
CA GLU A 140 8.41 6.81 -26.10
C GLU A 140 9.48 5.76 -26.44
N ASP A 141 9.95 5.00 -25.46
CA ASP A 141 10.92 3.93 -25.67
C ASP A 141 10.32 2.75 -26.46
N ALA A 142 11.00 2.37 -27.55
CA ALA A 142 10.50 1.34 -28.47
C ALA A 142 10.47 -0.06 -27.85
N ASP A 143 11.43 -0.39 -26.97
CA ASP A 143 11.53 -1.71 -26.35
C ASP A 143 10.45 -1.88 -25.28
N ILE A 144 10.26 -0.87 -24.42
CA ILE A 144 9.18 -0.86 -23.42
C ILE A 144 7.82 -0.88 -24.13
N LYS A 145 7.67 -0.13 -25.23
CA LYS A 145 6.43 -0.10 -26.00
C LYS A 145 6.10 -1.45 -26.64
N GLY A 146 7.07 -2.12 -27.23
CA GLY A 146 6.92 -3.47 -27.78
C GLY A 146 6.47 -4.45 -26.70
N GLY A 147 7.18 -4.49 -25.58
CA GLY A 147 6.81 -5.34 -24.44
C GLY A 147 5.42 -5.03 -23.87
N CYS A 148 5.05 -3.75 -23.79
CA CYS A 148 3.72 -3.34 -23.35
C CYS A 148 2.62 -3.90 -24.26
N LEU A 149 2.77 -3.77 -25.58
CA LEU A 149 1.78 -4.26 -26.56
C LEU A 149 1.66 -5.78 -26.53
N ASP A 150 2.78 -6.49 -26.36
CA ASP A 150 2.79 -7.96 -26.28
C ASP A 150 2.16 -8.49 -24.98
N GLU A 151 2.38 -7.80 -23.86
CA GLU A 151 1.86 -8.20 -22.55
C GLU A 151 0.41 -7.76 -22.31
N THR A 152 -0.02 -6.63 -22.91
CA THR A 152 -1.41 -6.19 -22.78
C THR A 152 -2.33 -7.10 -23.58
N PRO A 153 -3.30 -7.79 -22.93
CA PRO A 153 -4.29 -8.56 -23.66
C PRO A 153 -5.21 -7.57 -24.36
N SER A 154 -4.87 -7.19 -25.60
CA SER A 154 -5.80 -6.45 -26.43
C SER A 154 -7.06 -7.33 -26.58
N LYS A 155 -8.24 -6.76 -26.37
CA LYS A 155 -9.54 -7.48 -26.51
C LYS A 155 -9.83 -7.92 -27.95
N VAL A 156 -8.83 -7.83 -28.84
CA VAL A 156 -8.95 -8.00 -30.26
C VAL A 156 -7.97 -9.11 -30.69
N CYS A 157 -8.33 -10.36 -30.42
CA CYS A 157 -7.79 -11.48 -31.18
C CYS A 157 -8.34 -11.43 -32.62
N LEU A 158 -7.81 -10.53 -33.45
CA LEU A 158 -8.06 -10.51 -34.90
C LEU A 158 -7.39 -11.69 -35.63
N SER A 159 -6.49 -12.42 -34.94
CA SER A 159 -5.71 -13.52 -35.51
C SER A 159 -6.13 -14.94 -35.08
N CYS A 160 -7.25 -15.13 -34.38
CA CYS A 160 -7.89 -16.46 -34.31
C CYS A 160 -8.70 -16.76 -35.59
N ARG A 161 -8.11 -16.48 -36.76
CA ARG A 161 -8.63 -16.87 -38.08
C ARG A 161 -7.47 -17.49 -38.87
N GLY A 162 -7.41 -18.82 -38.87
CA GLY A 162 -6.45 -19.61 -39.64
C GLY A 162 -6.20 -20.95 -38.98
#